data_AF-A0A2E2MAN2-F1
#
_entry.id   AF-A0A2E2MAN2-F1
#
_cell.length_a   1.000
_cell.length_b   1.000
_cell.length_c   1.000
_cell.angle_alpha   90.00
_cell.angle_beta   90.00
_cell.angle_gamma   90.00
#
_symmetry.space_group_name_H-M   'P 1'
#
loop_
_entity.id
_entity.type
_entity.pdbx_description
1 polymer ?
#
loop_
_entity_poly.entity_id
_entity_poly.type
_entity_poly.pdbx_seq_one_letter_code
_entity_poly.pdbx_strand_id
1 'polypeptide(L)'
;VMFYGATMIIFTMYGGGFATIPAYLADIFGTKYVGGIHGRLLTAWSTAGVLGPLAITKLREASIGSSVKDLASKVDPAAFQEKFGAGIDQLDTLVAAKTVTISRLMEIAPAGTVDPTPSLYNTTMYAMAGLLVIALISNMMVKPVHESHHMDAEEAPDGSKEALTAGRGEPTAAAKA
;
A
#
# COMPACT_ATOMS: atom_id res chain seq x y z
N VAL A 1 6.52 18.12 19.42
CA VAL A 1 7.71 18.47 18.61
C VAL A 1 8.29 17.24 17.90
N MET A 2 8.64 16.14 18.59
CA MET A 2 9.21 14.93 17.96
C MET A 2 8.34 14.28 16.85
N PHE A 3 7.03 14.17 17.08
CA PHE A 3 6.10 13.65 16.07
C PHE A 3 6.11 14.48 14.77
N TYR A 4 6.07 15.81 14.89
CA TYR A 4 6.14 16.70 13.72
C TYR A 4 7.48 16.59 13.00
N GLY A 5 8.60 16.53 13.74
CA GLY A 5 9.91 16.33 13.14
C GLY A 5 10.02 15.04 12.34
N ALA A 6 9.54 13.91 12.90
CA ALA A 6 9.53 12.62 12.21
C ALA A 6 8.65 12.64 10.96
N THR A 7 7.43 13.20 11.06
CA THR A 7 6.50 13.30 9.93
C THR A 7 7.07 14.15 8.79
N MET A 8 7.74 15.27 9.11
CA MET A 8 8.40 16.11 8.10
C MET A 8 9.51 15.34 7.36
N ILE A 9 10.33 14.58 8.07
CA ILE A 9 11.38 13.74 7.46
C ILE A 9 10.78 12.70 6.50
N ILE A 10 9.72 11.99 6.94
CA ILE A 10 9.07 10.96 6.14
C ILE A 10 8.50 11.54 4.84
N PHE A 11 7.82 12.69 4.91
CA PHE A 11 7.26 13.32 3.71
C PHE A 11 8.34 13.77 2.72
N THR A 12 9.47 14.29 3.20
CA THR A 12 10.61 14.61 2.34
C THR A 12 11.16 13.37 1.64
N MET A 13 11.30 12.25 2.35
CA MET A 13 11.76 10.99 1.75
C MET A 13 10.78 10.44 0.71
N TYR A 14 9.47 10.57 0.94
CA TYR A 14 8.46 10.12 -0.01
C TYR A 14 8.50 10.95 -1.30
N GLY A 15 8.68 12.27 -1.20
CA GLY A 15 8.80 13.16 -2.36
C GLY A 15 10.09 12.97 -3.17
N GLY A 16 11.22 12.69 -2.50
CA GLY A 16 12.51 12.45 -3.16
C GLY A 16 12.53 11.19 -4.03
N GLY A 17 11.83 10.14 -3.61
CA GLY A 17 11.67 8.92 -4.40
C GLY A 17 11.01 9.20 -5.75
N PHE A 18 9.87 9.88 -5.77
CA PHE A 18 9.16 10.21 -7.02
C PHE A 18 9.97 11.11 -7.96
N ALA A 19 10.73 12.06 -7.42
CA ALA A 19 11.56 12.96 -8.21
C ALA A 19 12.67 12.23 -9.00
N THR A 20 13.14 11.09 -8.50
CA THR A 20 14.25 10.34 -9.11
C THR A 20 13.78 9.21 -10.04
N ILE A 21 12.50 8.83 -10.02
CA ILE A 21 11.95 7.77 -10.88
C ILE A 21 12.20 8.03 -12.38
N PRO A 22 11.96 9.22 -12.96
CA PRO A 22 12.20 9.43 -14.39
C PRO A 22 13.67 9.26 -14.78
N ALA A 23 14.61 9.73 -13.95
CA ALA A 23 16.04 9.56 -14.18
C ALA A 23 16.43 8.08 -14.10
N TYR A 24 15.98 7.37 -13.06
CA TYR A 24 16.21 5.93 -12.90
C TYR A 24 15.65 5.11 -14.08
N LEU A 25 14.45 5.43 -14.55
CA LEU A 25 13.86 4.78 -15.72
C LEU A 25 14.63 5.11 -17.01
N ALA A 26 15.16 6.32 -17.14
CA ALA A 26 16.01 6.69 -18.28
C ALA A 26 17.30 5.88 -18.31
N ASP A 27 17.92 5.63 -17.15
CA ASP A 27 19.15 4.86 -17.04
C ASP A 27 18.94 3.37 -17.36
N ILE A 28 17.75 2.82 -17.09
CA ILE A 28 17.43 1.39 -17.30
C ILE A 28 16.83 1.11 -18.69
N PHE A 29 16.03 2.02 -19.24
CA PHE A 29 15.23 1.80 -20.45
C PHE A 29 15.56 2.77 -21.60
N GLY A 30 16.47 3.72 -21.39
CA GLY A 30 16.78 4.79 -22.35
C GLY A 30 15.80 5.96 -22.31
N THR A 31 16.23 7.12 -22.81
CA THR A 31 15.53 8.41 -22.65
C THR A 31 14.28 8.59 -23.52
N LYS A 32 14.17 7.88 -24.65
CA LYS A 32 13.14 8.11 -25.69
C LYS A 32 11.70 7.83 -25.22
N TYR A 33 11.49 6.82 -24.36
CA TYR A 33 10.14 6.38 -23.94
C TYR A 33 9.87 6.50 -22.43
N VAL A 34 10.73 7.19 -21.68
CA VAL A 34 10.64 7.32 -20.21
C VAL A 34 9.26 7.82 -19.77
N GLY A 35 8.71 8.83 -20.44
CA GLY A 35 7.39 9.39 -20.10
C GLY A 35 6.26 8.36 -20.22
N GLY A 36 6.28 7.53 -21.28
CA GLY A 36 5.29 6.46 -21.48
C GLY A 36 5.42 5.32 -20.47
N ILE A 37 6.65 4.92 -20.14
CA ILE A 37 6.93 3.89 -19.13
C ILE A 37 6.51 4.38 -17.74
N HIS A 38 6.87 5.62 -17.39
CA HIS A 38 6.47 6.25 -16.14
C HIS A 38 4.94 6.35 -16.01
N GLY A 39 4.22 6.73 -17.09
CA GLY A 39 2.75 6.79 -17.07
C GLY A 39 2.08 5.44 -16.77
N ARG A 40 2.63 4.34 -17.30
CA ARG A 40 2.15 2.98 -16.98
C ARG A 40 2.44 2.62 -15.52
N LEU A 41 3.62 2.99 -15.01
CA LEU A 41 3.98 2.81 -13.61
C LEU A 41 3.02 3.53 -12.66
N LEU A 42 2.66 4.79 -12.95
CA LEU A 42 1.70 5.56 -12.14
C LEU A 42 0.29 4.97 -12.16
N THR A 43 -0.12 4.39 -13.29
CA THR A 43 -1.40 3.68 -13.38
C THR A 43 -1.40 2.45 -12.47
N ALA A 44 -0.35 1.64 -12.52
CA ALA A 44 -0.19 0.47 -11.65
C ALA A 44 -0.14 0.87 -10.16
N TRP A 45 0.57 1.95 -9.82
CA TRP A 45 0.61 2.47 -8.44
C TRP A 45 -0.78 2.92 -7.99
N SER A 46 -1.51 3.63 -8.84
CA SER A 46 -2.87 4.08 -8.51
C SER A 46 -3.81 2.90 -8.23
N THR A 47 -3.74 1.84 -9.05
CA THR A 47 -4.48 0.60 -8.78
C THR A 47 -4.10 -0.01 -7.43
N ALA A 48 -2.80 -0.10 -7.10
CA ALA A 48 -2.35 -0.59 -5.80
C ALA A 48 -2.85 0.29 -4.64
N GLY A 49 -2.89 1.61 -4.82
CA GLY A 49 -3.37 2.58 -3.83
C GLY A 49 -4.86 2.43 -3.50
N VAL A 50 -5.69 1.99 -4.45
CA VAL A 50 -7.10 1.68 -4.21
C VAL A 50 -7.28 0.27 -3.63
N LEU A 51 -6.59 -0.72 -4.18
CA LEU A 51 -6.75 -2.12 -3.77
C LEU A 51 -6.18 -2.40 -2.38
N GLY A 52 -5.09 -1.73 -1.99
CA GLY A 52 -4.44 -1.94 -0.69
C GLY A 52 -5.37 -1.71 0.50
N PRO A 53 -5.98 -0.51 0.66
CA PRO A 53 -6.92 -0.23 1.73
C PRO A 53 -8.13 -1.16 1.73
N LEU A 54 -8.66 -1.52 0.57
CA LEU A 54 -9.81 -2.43 0.45
C LEU A 54 -9.45 -3.84 0.94
N ALA A 55 -8.32 -4.39 0.49
CA ALA A 55 -7.85 -5.69 0.92
C ALA A 55 -7.58 -5.74 2.42
N ILE A 56 -6.88 -4.74 2.97
CA ILE A 56 -6.58 -4.62 4.40
C ILE A 56 -7.86 -4.54 5.22
N THR A 57 -8.83 -3.74 4.78
CA THR A 57 -10.12 -3.59 5.47
C THR A 57 -10.86 -4.92 5.50
N LYS A 58 -10.89 -5.66 4.39
CA LYS A 58 -11.56 -6.96 4.30
C LYS A 58 -10.90 -8.03 5.18
N LEU A 59 -9.57 -8.09 5.19
CA LEU A 59 -8.83 -9.00 6.07
C LEU A 59 -9.10 -8.69 7.55
N ARG A 60 -9.13 -7.40 7.90
CA ARG A 60 -9.46 -6.96 9.26
C ARG A 60 -10.89 -7.30 9.64
N GLU A 61 -11.87 -7.03 8.77
CA GLU A 61 -13.28 -7.37 8.98
C GLU A 61 -13.46 -8.88 9.20
N ALA A 62 -12.78 -9.72 8.40
CA ALA A 62 -12.80 -11.16 8.56
C ALA A 62 -12.18 -11.62 9.90
N SER A 63 -11.06 -11.01 10.31
CA SER A 63 -10.43 -11.30 11.60
C SER A 63 -11.32 -10.90 12.78
N ILE A 64 -12.02 -9.76 12.68
CA ILE A 64 -12.96 -9.32 13.72
C ILE A 64 -14.16 -10.26 13.77
N GLY A 65 -14.75 -10.59 12.61
CA GLY A 65 -15.92 -11.47 12.54
C GLY A 65 -15.65 -12.85 13.13
N SER A 66 -14.50 -13.45 12.82
CA SER A 66 -14.09 -14.73 13.41
C SER A 66 -13.86 -14.64 14.92
N SER A 67 -13.21 -13.58 15.40
CA SER A 67 -12.98 -13.36 16.84
C SER A 67 -14.30 -13.13 17.59
N VAL A 68 -15.24 -12.40 17.00
CA VAL A 68 -16.57 -12.16 17.58
C VAL A 68 -17.36 -13.46 17.68
N LYS A 69 -17.33 -14.31 16.64
CA LYS A 69 -18.01 -15.61 16.65
C LYS A 69 -17.40 -16.55 17.69
N ASP A 70 -16.08 -16.59 17.80
CA ASP A 70 -15.38 -17.37 18.82
C ASP A 70 -15.74 -16.90 20.25
N LEU A 71 -15.74 -15.59 20.50
CA LEU A 71 -16.16 -15.03 21.79
C LEU A 71 -17.62 -15.31 22.10
N ALA A 72 -18.52 -15.09 21.14
CA ALA A 72 -19.95 -15.35 21.33
C ALA A 72 -20.24 -16.82 21.65
N SER A 73 -19.44 -17.76 21.11
CA SER A 73 -19.57 -19.20 21.43
C SER A 73 -19.21 -19.55 22.88
N LYS A 74 -18.44 -18.70 23.56
CA LYS A 74 -17.97 -18.90 24.95
C LYS A 74 -18.84 -18.16 25.97
N VAL A 75 -19.73 -17.29 25.50
CA VAL A 75 -20.61 -16.48 26.34
C VAL A 75 -21.89 -17.27 26.66
N ASP A 76 -22.38 -17.14 27.89
CA ASP A 76 -23.68 -17.69 28.29
C ASP A 76 -24.83 -17.03 27.49
N PRO A 77 -25.67 -17.80 26.78
CA PRO A 77 -26.82 -17.26 26.05
C PRO A 77 -27.76 -16.40 26.89
N ALA A 78 -27.94 -16.71 28.18
CA ALA A 78 -28.78 -15.91 29.07
C ALA A 78 -28.17 -14.53 29.33
N ALA A 79 -26.86 -14.48 29.63
CA ALA A 79 -26.13 -13.23 29.83
C ALA A 79 -26.05 -12.37 28.55
N PHE A 80 -25.94 -13.02 27.39
CA PHE A 80 -25.98 -12.34 26.10
C PHE A 80 -27.33 -11.66 25.87
N GLN A 81 -28.43 -12.39 26.08
CA GLN A 81 -29.78 -11.85 25.90
C GLN A 81 -30.07 -10.73 26.89
N GLU A 82 -29.62 -10.85 28.14
CA GLU A 82 -29.77 -9.79 29.14
C GLU A 82 -29.02 -8.50 28.74
N LYS A 83 -27.79 -8.63 28.22
CA LYS A 83 -26.98 -7.46 27.83
C LYS A 83 -27.39 -6.81 26.52
N PHE A 84 -27.75 -7.61 25.52
CA PHE A 84 -27.98 -7.12 24.16
C PHE A 84 -29.46 -7.07 23.78
N GLY A 85 -30.36 -7.60 24.62
CA GLY A 85 -31.81 -7.59 24.38
C GLY A 85 -32.26 -8.45 23.19
N ALA A 86 -31.37 -9.28 22.65
CA ALA A 86 -31.58 -10.11 21.48
C ALA A 86 -30.86 -11.45 21.66
N GLY A 87 -31.37 -12.50 21.02
CA GLY A 87 -30.73 -13.81 21.06
C GLY A 87 -29.47 -13.88 20.20
N ILE A 88 -28.64 -14.88 20.47
CA ILE A 88 -27.38 -15.14 19.73
C ILE A 88 -27.66 -15.48 18.25
N ASP A 89 -28.87 -15.90 17.90
CA ASP A 89 -29.34 -16.10 16.53
C ASP A 89 -29.24 -14.82 15.67
N GLN A 90 -29.34 -13.64 16.29
CA GLN A 90 -29.22 -12.35 15.60
C GLN A 90 -27.81 -11.76 15.65
N LEU A 91 -26.81 -12.54 16.08
CA LEU A 91 -25.44 -12.06 16.25
C LEU A 91 -24.90 -11.33 15.02
N ASP A 92 -25.06 -11.89 13.82
CA ASP A 92 -24.55 -11.25 12.59
C ASP A 92 -25.20 -9.88 12.34
N THR A 93 -26.50 -9.74 12.62
CA THR A 93 -27.24 -8.46 12.51
C THR A 93 -26.77 -7.46 13.57
N LEU A 94 -26.55 -7.91 14.81
CA LEU A 94 -26.09 -7.06 15.91
C LEU A 94 -24.64 -6.59 15.70
N VAL A 95 -23.79 -7.44 15.12
CA VAL A 95 -22.43 -7.08 14.73
C VAL A 95 -22.45 -6.06 13.59
N ALA A 96 -23.30 -6.27 12.58
CA ALA A 96 -23.48 -5.31 11.49
C ALA A 96 -23.98 -3.94 12.00
N ALA A 97 -24.86 -3.93 13.00
CA ALA A 97 -25.36 -2.74 13.67
C ALA A 97 -24.36 -2.11 14.66
N LYS A 98 -23.18 -2.72 14.86
CA LYS A 98 -22.15 -2.32 15.85
C LYS A 98 -22.65 -2.30 17.29
N THR A 99 -23.75 -2.98 17.59
CA THR A 99 -24.28 -3.11 18.97
C THR A 99 -23.49 -4.16 19.74
N VAL A 100 -23.08 -5.23 19.06
CA VAL A 100 -22.17 -6.26 19.56
C VAL A 100 -20.77 -6.01 19.01
N THR A 101 -19.82 -5.74 19.92
CA THR A 101 -18.40 -5.59 19.62
C THR A 101 -17.57 -6.49 20.53
N ILE A 102 -16.31 -6.71 20.18
CA ILE A 102 -15.39 -7.52 21.01
C ILE A 102 -15.36 -6.99 22.44
N SER A 103 -15.20 -5.68 22.63
CA SER A 103 -15.17 -5.07 23.96
C SER A 103 -16.46 -5.31 24.76
N ARG A 104 -17.62 -5.29 24.09
CA ARG A 104 -18.92 -5.52 24.74
C ARG A 104 -19.13 -6.99 25.09
N LEU A 105 -18.64 -7.90 24.25
CA LEU A 105 -18.67 -9.34 24.54
C LEU A 105 -17.74 -9.71 25.69
N MET A 106 -16.59 -9.05 25.82
CA MET A 106 -15.66 -9.26 26.93
C MET A 106 -16.26 -8.89 28.29
N GLU A 107 -17.28 -8.02 28.36
CA GLU A 107 -17.99 -7.72 29.61
C GLU A 107 -18.77 -8.92 30.19
N ILE A 108 -19.15 -9.88 29.33
CA ILE A 108 -19.93 -11.08 29.70
C ILE A 108 -19.21 -12.38 29.40
N ALA A 109 -17.96 -12.29 28.95
CA ALA A 109 -17.13 -13.46 28.73
C ALA A 109 -16.76 -14.11 30.08
N PRO A 110 -16.64 -15.45 30.14
CA PRO A 110 -16.23 -16.13 31.35
C PRO A 110 -14.81 -15.70 31.79
N ALA A 111 -14.57 -15.74 33.10
CA ALA A 111 -13.27 -15.38 33.67
C ALA A 111 -12.15 -16.25 33.09
N GLY A 112 -11.06 -15.61 32.63
CA GLY A 112 -9.94 -16.29 31.96
C GLY A 112 -10.00 -16.30 30.43
N THR A 113 -11.04 -15.71 29.82
CA THR A 113 -11.07 -15.50 28.37
C THR A 113 -9.98 -14.52 27.95
N VAL A 114 -9.13 -14.92 27.00
CA VAL A 114 -8.07 -14.07 26.44
C VAL A 114 -8.69 -13.04 25.49
N ASP A 115 -8.33 -11.77 25.67
CA ASP A 115 -8.76 -10.69 24.77
C ASP A 115 -8.14 -10.86 23.37
N PRO A 116 -8.94 -11.03 22.30
CA PRO A 116 -8.42 -11.17 20.95
C PRO A 116 -7.96 -9.84 20.34
N THR A 117 -8.28 -8.68 20.95
CA THR A 117 -8.00 -7.33 20.43
C THR A 117 -6.55 -7.13 19.93
N PRO A 118 -5.51 -7.57 20.67
CA PRO A 118 -4.12 -7.44 20.22
C PRO A 118 -3.81 -8.27 18.96
N SER A 119 -4.53 -9.38 18.76
CA SER A 119 -4.29 -10.33 17.66
C SER A 119 -5.09 -10.02 16.39
N LEU A 120 -6.02 -9.06 16.43
CA LEU A 120 -6.91 -8.73 15.31
C LEU A 120 -6.18 -8.26 14.05
N TYR A 121 -4.95 -7.76 14.19
CA TYR A 121 -4.14 -7.31 13.07
C TYR A 121 -3.17 -8.37 12.56
N ASN A 122 -3.01 -9.51 13.24
CA ASN A 122 -2.00 -10.50 12.89
C ASN A 122 -2.15 -11.00 11.45
N THR A 123 -3.37 -11.36 11.05
CA THR A 123 -3.67 -11.82 9.68
C THR A 123 -3.31 -10.75 8.64
N THR A 124 -3.69 -9.49 8.90
CA THR A 124 -3.34 -8.37 8.02
C THR A 124 -1.82 -8.16 7.96
N MET A 125 -1.14 -8.22 9.10
CA MET A 125 0.31 -8.02 9.19
C MET A 125 1.08 -9.13 8.47
N TYR A 126 0.66 -10.39 8.61
CA TYR A 126 1.26 -11.51 7.87
C TYR A 126 1.01 -11.40 6.36
N ALA A 127 -0.20 -10.99 5.95
CA ALA A 127 -0.49 -10.75 4.54
C ALA A 127 0.39 -9.64 3.96
N MET A 128 0.56 -8.52 4.68
CA MET A 128 1.44 -7.42 4.27
C MET A 128 2.91 -7.86 4.22
N ALA A 129 3.37 -8.63 5.20
CA ALA A 129 4.72 -9.18 5.21
C ALA A 129 4.96 -10.08 3.99
N GLY A 130 4.01 -10.94 3.64
CA GLY A 130 4.08 -11.78 2.43
C GLY A 130 4.15 -10.95 1.14
N LEU A 131 3.34 -9.90 1.03
CA LEU A 131 3.39 -8.99 -0.12
C LEU A 131 4.73 -8.26 -0.23
N LEU A 132 5.34 -7.86 0.89
CA LEU A 132 6.66 -7.23 0.92
C LEU A 132 7.76 -8.20 0.47
N VAL A 133 7.69 -9.48 0.83
CA VAL A 133 8.62 -10.49 0.33
C VAL A 133 8.52 -10.63 -1.19
N ILE A 134 7.30 -10.68 -1.73
CA ILE A 134 7.07 -10.72 -3.19
C ILE A 134 7.62 -9.45 -3.85
N ALA A 135 7.39 -8.29 -3.25
CA ALA A 135 7.89 -7.01 -3.76
C ALA A 135 9.43 -6.95 -3.73
N LEU A 136 10.06 -7.47 -2.68
CA LEU A 136 11.51 -7.56 -2.56
C LEU A 136 12.10 -8.45 -3.66
N ILE A 137 11.53 -9.64 -3.87
CA ILE A 137 11.96 -10.57 -4.94
C ILE A 137 11.79 -9.91 -6.30
N SER A 138 10.64 -9.25 -6.54
CA SER A 138 10.38 -8.54 -7.79
C SER A 138 11.39 -7.43 -8.03
N ASN A 139 11.74 -6.66 -7.00
CA ASN A 139 12.75 -5.60 -7.07
C ASN A 139 14.15 -6.16 -7.35
N MET A 140 14.51 -7.29 -6.75
CA MET A 140 15.80 -7.98 -7.01
C MET A 140 15.92 -8.51 -8.44
N MET A 141 14.81 -8.83 -9.09
CA MET A 141 14.80 -9.35 -10.46
C MET A 141 14.90 -8.25 -11.53
N VAL A 142 14.71 -6.97 -11.17
CA VAL A 142 14.90 -5.86 -12.09
C VAL A 142 16.38 -5.75 -12.46
N LYS A 143 16.68 -5.91 -13.74
CA LYS A 143 18.03 -5.78 -14.32
C LYS A 143 18.02 -4.71 -15.41
N PRO A 144 19.16 -4.02 -15.64
CA PRO A 144 19.30 -3.13 -16.79
C PRO A 144 18.96 -3.86 -18.10
N VAL A 145 18.20 -3.22 -18.97
CA VAL A 145 17.92 -3.76 -20.30
C VAL A 145 19.20 -3.61 -21.14
N HIS A 146 19.50 -4.62 -21.95
CA HIS A 146 20.70 -4.63 -22.79
C HIS A 146 20.67 -3.47 -23.79
N GLU A 147 21.81 -2.80 -23.99
CA GLU A 147 21.93 -1.59 -24.82
C GLU A 147 21.48 -1.81 -26.28
N SER A 148 21.47 -3.05 -26.79
CA SER A 148 20.95 -3.36 -28.13
C SER A 148 19.42 -3.22 -28.27
N HIS A 149 18.69 -3.08 -27.16
CA HIS A 149 17.27 -2.69 -27.17
C HIS A 149 17.10 -1.18 -26.95
N HIS A 150 18.19 -0.45 -26.69
CA HIS A 150 18.22 0.99 -26.82
C HIS A 150 18.34 1.28 -28.31
N MET A 151 17.28 1.79 -28.94
CA MET A 151 17.37 2.16 -30.36
C MET A 151 18.33 3.34 -30.53
N ASP A 152 19.32 3.17 -31.40
CA ASP A 152 20.24 4.24 -31.79
C ASP A 152 19.49 5.46 -32.34
N ALA A 153 20.01 6.64 -32.06
CA ALA A 153 19.40 7.93 -32.38
C ALA A 153 19.19 8.21 -33.89
N GLU A 154 19.65 7.31 -34.76
CA GLU A 154 19.65 7.48 -36.22
C GLU A 154 18.32 7.08 -36.88
N GLU A 155 17.48 6.27 -36.24
CA GLU A 155 16.14 5.87 -36.74
C GLU A 155 14.99 6.69 -36.12
N ALA A 156 15.14 8.01 -36.07
CA ALA A 156 14.09 8.90 -35.58
C ALA A 156 13.34 9.55 -36.77
N PRO A 157 12.01 9.35 -36.92
CA PRO A 157 11.24 10.10 -37.90
C PRO A 157 11.33 11.61 -37.62
N ASP A 158 11.39 12.37 -38.71
CA ASP A 158 11.93 13.72 -38.88
C ASP A 158 11.36 14.84 -37.96
N GLY A 159 10.32 14.57 -37.18
CA GLY A 159 9.69 15.54 -36.27
C GLY A 159 10.31 15.65 -34.86
N SER A 160 11.35 14.88 -34.55
CA SER A 160 11.95 14.85 -33.19
C SER A 160 13.24 15.66 -33.04
N LYS A 161 13.80 16.17 -34.15
CA LYS A 161 15.05 16.94 -34.15
C LYS A 161 14.89 18.30 -33.47
N GLU A 162 13.72 18.95 -33.61
CA GLU A 162 13.45 20.25 -32.98
C GLU A 162 13.29 20.16 -31.45
N ALA A 163 12.74 19.06 -30.94
CA ALA A 163 12.61 18.82 -29.50
C ALA A 163 13.97 18.52 -28.84
N LEU A 164 14.90 17.90 -29.57
CA LEU A 164 16.25 17.62 -29.08
C LEU A 164 17.14 18.88 -29.01
N THR A 165 16.94 19.83 -29.93
CA THR A 165 17.69 21.10 -29.93
C THR A 165 17.21 22.08 -28.87
N ALA A 166 15.93 22.05 -28.50
CA ALA A 166 15.35 22.96 -27.49
C ALA A 166 15.80 22.66 -26.05
N GLY A 167 16.24 21.42 -25.76
CA GLY A 167 16.72 21.01 -24.42
C GLY A 167 18.21 21.22 -24.18
N ARG A 168 18.98 21.56 -25.23
CA ARG A 168 20.41 21.83 -25.12
C ARG A 168 20.61 23.33 -24.92
N GLY A 169 20.46 23.78 -23.67
CA GLY A 169 20.85 25.13 -23.26
C GLY A 169 22.25 25.43 -23.81
N GLU A 170 22.40 26.59 -24.46
CA GLU A 170 23.66 27.00 -25.05
C GLU A 170 24.79 26.96 -24.01
N PRO A 171 26.00 26.50 -24.37
CA PRO A 171 27.14 26.59 -23.49
C PRO A 171 27.46 28.08 -23.29
N THR A 172 27.26 28.57 -22.06
CA THR A 172 27.69 29.89 -21.62
C THR A 172 29.19 30.04 -21.86
N ALA A 173 29.54 30.75 -22.94
CA ALA A 173 30.89 31.19 -23.23
C ALA A 173 31.25 32.33 -22.27
N ALA A 174 31.72 32.00 -21.06
CA ALA A 174 32.34 32.98 -20.16
C ALA A 174 33.18 32.29 -19.07
N ALA A 175 34.31 31.70 -19.47
CA ALA A 175 35.42 31.41 -18.54
C ALA A 175 36.72 31.18 -19.32
N LYS A 176 37.27 32.24 -19.92
CA LYS A 176 38.72 32.38 -20.16
C LYS A 176 39.06 33.82 -20.54
N ALA A 177 39.81 34.45 -19.63
CA ALA A 177 40.48 35.76 -19.68
C ALA A 177 39.57 37.00 -19.68
#